data_AF-A0A5B9QGE5-F1
#
_entry.id   AF-A0A5B9QGE5-F1
#
_cell.length_a   1.000
_cell.length_b   1.000
_cell.length_c   1.000
_cell.angle_alpha   90.00
_cell.angle_beta   90.00
_cell.angle_gamma   90.00
#
_symmetry.space_group_name_H-M   'P 1'
#
loop_
_entity.id
_entity.type
_entity.pdbx_description
1 polymer ?
#
loop_
_entity_poly.entity_id
_entity_poly.type
_entity_poly.pdbx_seq_one_letter_code
_entity_poly.pdbx_strand_id
1 'polypeptide(L)'
;MVCLFSVWGLTTAGDEPAALQDAVEIVLEEPATTVEEALARRDTDAAEIQRVYDDQMSVINQKTVQALDLIARRAVAAGEIGVASEAWEAVLQVEPENATAKNFFVAIGQWDAMERKLARANREPEASPRKRTLQRVEFRCEDGRVFKNSQWNVE
;
A
#
# COMPACT_ATOMS: atom_id res chain seq x y z
N MET A 1 -31.46 41.75 17.10
CA MET A 1 -30.79 41.52 15.81
C MET A 1 -30.28 40.08 15.84
N VAL A 2 -31.04 39.16 15.25
CA VAL A 2 -30.81 37.71 15.35
C VAL A 2 -30.29 37.23 14.01
N CYS A 3 -29.02 36.83 13.95
CA CYS A 3 -28.43 36.24 12.76
C CYS A 3 -28.81 34.76 12.68
N LEU A 4 -29.75 34.45 11.79
CA LEU A 4 -30.08 33.10 11.35
C LEU A 4 -28.87 32.51 10.61
N PHE A 5 -28.13 31.62 11.26
CA PHE A 5 -27.21 30.71 10.58
C PHE A 5 -27.99 29.54 10.01
N SER A 6 -28.28 29.61 8.72
CA SER A 6 -28.81 28.49 7.96
C SER A 6 -27.71 27.43 7.83
N VAL A 7 -27.77 26.41 8.69
CA VAL A 7 -26.99 25.18 8.55
C VAL A 7 -27.51 24.45 7.32
N TRP A 8 -26.76 24.53 6.22
CA TRP A 8 -26.99 23.69 5.06
C TRP A 8 -26.50 22.28 5.41
N GLY A 9 -27.45 21.35 5.49
CA GLY A 9 -27.17 19.94 5.68
C GLY A 9 -26.33 19.41 4.52
N LEU A 10 -25.07 19.09 4.80
CA LEU A 10 -24.19 18.37 3.91
C LEU A 10 -24.61 16.90 3.94
N THR A 11 -25.57 16.52 3.09
CA THR A 11 -25.89 15.12 2.83
C THR A 11 -24.72 14.55 2.02
N THR A 12 -23.71 14.01 2.70
CA THR A 12 -22.75 13.14 2.05
C THR A 12 -23.52 11.90 1.62
N ALA A 13 -23.92 11.87 0.34
CA ALA A 13 -24.32 10.64 -0.31
C ALA A 13 -23.13 9.69 -0.16
N GLY A 14 -23.18 8.85 0.86
CA GLY A 14 -22.31 7.71 0.99
C GLY A 14 -22.56 6.88 -0.25
N ASP A 15 -21.61 6.95 -1.18
CA ASP A 15 -21.44 5.98 -2.24
C ASP A 15 -21.05 4.68 -1.53
N GLU A 16 -22.04 4.07 -0.87
CA GLU A 16 -21.92 2.73 -0.32
C GLU A 16 -21.61 1.85 -1.53
N PRO A 17 -20.40 1.27 -1.64
CA PRO A 17 -20.12 0.34 -2.70
C PRO A 17 -21.16 -0.75 -2.57
N ALA A 18 -22.02 -0.87 -3.58
CA ALA A 18 -23.08 -1.87 -3.63
C ALA A 18 -22.48 -3.18 -3.14
N ALA A 19 -22.96 -3.64 -1.99
CA ALA A 19 -22.50 -4.88 -1.39
C ALA A 19 -22.82 -5.98 -2.39
N LEU A 20 -21.82 -6.36 -3.19
CA LEU A 20 -21.78 -7.54 -4.03
C LEU A 20 -21.80 -8.74 -3.09
N GLN A 21 -22.95 -9.01 -2.49
CA GLN A 21 -23.30 -10.33 -2.00
C GLN A 21 -23.76 -11.14 -3.21
N ASP A 22 -22.86 -11.32 -4.19
CA ASP A 22 -23.00 -12.47 -5.08
C ASP A 22 -22.94 -13.68 -4.16
N ALA A 23 -24.06 -14.39 -4.07
CA ALA A 23 -24.13 -15.63 -3.33
C ALA A 23 -23.02 -16.53 -3.87
N VAL A 24 -21.98 -16.75 -3.05
CA VAL A 24 -20.86 -17.60 -3.41
C VAL A 24 -21.44 -19.01 -3.57
N GLU A 25 -21.73 -19.37 -4.82
CA GLU A 25 -22.17 -20.71 -5.18
C GLU A 25 -21.01 -21.65 -4.87
N ILE A 26 -21.17 -22.46 -3.82
CA ILE A 26 -20.19 -23.47 -3.44
C ILE A 26 -20.29 -24.59 -4.46
N VAL A 27 -19.60 -24.43 -5.59
CA VAL A 27 -19.45 -25.46 -6.60
C VAL A 27 -18.53 -26.54 -6.02
N LEU A 28 -19.11 -27.71 -5.71
CA LEU A 28 -18.35 -28.89 -5.30
C LEU A 28 -17.68 -29.49 -6.54
N GLU A 29 -16.42 -29.12 -6.77
CA GLU A 29 -15.63 -29.75 -7.82
C GLU A 29 -15.33 -31.22 -7.50
N GLU A 30 -15.35 -32.06 -8.52
CA GLU A 30 -14.96 -33.46 -8.37
C GLU A 30 -13.48 -33.54 -7.96
N PRO A 31 -13.14 -34.37 -6.95
CA PRO A 31 -11.76 -34.48 -6.48
C PRO A 31 -10.85 -34.96 -7.60
N ALA A 32 -9.66 -34.37 -7.69
CA ALA A 32 -8.66 -34.78 -8.67
C ALA A 32 -8.37 -36.29 -8.56
N THR A 33 -8.29 -36.95 -9.71
CA THR A 33 -8.11 -38.41 -9.76
C THR A 33 -6.65 -38.83 -9.67
N THR A 34 -5.73 -37.89 -9.95
CA THR A 34 -4.27 -38.08 -9.92
C THR A 34 -3.56 -36.91 -9.25
N VAL A 35 -2.33 -37.12 -8.78
CA VAL A 35 -1.51 -36.06 -8.15
C VAL A 35 -1.11 -34.99 -9.17
N GLU A 36 -0.79 -35.41 -10.40
CA GLU A 36 -0.42 -34.51 -11.49
C GLU A 36 -1.57 -33.58 -11.87
N GLU A 37 -2.79 -34.11 -11.94
CA GLU A 37 -4.01 -33.32 -12.17
C GLU A 37 -4.25 -32.33 -11.02
N ALA A 38 -4.08 -32.78 -9.76
CA ALA A 38 -4.24 -31.91 -8.60
C ALA A 38 -3.24 -30.74 -8.59
N LEU A 39 -1.97 -31.00 -8.96
CA LEU A 39 -0.94 -29.97 -9.07
C LEU A 39 -1.23 -29.01 -10.23
N ALA A 40 -1.65 -29.53 -11.39
CA ALA A 40 -2.01 -28.69 -12.53
C ALA A 40 -3.17 -27.73 -12.21
N ARG A 41 -4.23 -28.21 -11.53
CA ARG A 41 -5.34 -27.36 -11.06
C ARG A 41 -4.85 -26.28 -10.09
N ARG A 42 -4.01 -26.64 -9.13
CA ARG A 42 -3.45 -25.67 -8.17
C ARG A 42 -2.65 -24.56 -8.85
N ASP A 43 -1.84 -24.92 -9.85
CA ASP A 43 -1.01 -23.95 -10.55
C ASP A 43 -1.85 -23.03 -11.46
N THR A 44 -2.92 -23.54 -12.09
CA THR A 44 -3.87 -22.70 -12.82
C THR A 44 -4.62 -21.73 -11.91
N ASP A 45 -5.09 -22.21 -10.77
CA ASP A 45 -5.81 -21.38 -9.80
C ASP A 45 -4.90 -20.29 -9.23
N ALA A 46 -3.65 -20.65 -8.91
CA ALA A 46 -2.66 -19.69 -8.43
C ALA A 46 -2.37 -18.60 -9.48
N ALA A 47 -2.26 -18.97 -10.76
CA ALA A 47 -2.06 -18.01 -11.84
C ALA A 47 -3.28 -17.09 -12.05
N GLU A 48 -4.50 -17.63 -11.95
CA GLU A 48 -5.72 -16.84 -12.06
C GLU A 48 -5.87 -15.86 -10.90
N ILE A 49 -5.65 -16.31 -9.66
CA ILE A 49 -5.68 -15.47 -8.47
C ILE A 49 -4.66 -14.34 -8.59
N GLN A 50 -3.43 -14.64 -9.05
CA GLN A 50 -2.40 -13.63 -9.25
C GLN A 50 -2.82 -12.59 -10.29
N ARG A 51 -3.40 -13.04 -11.42
CA ARG A 51 -3.90 -12.14 -12.47
C ARG A 51 -4.99 -11.21 -11.95
N VAL A 52 -5.98 -11.74 -11.24
CA VAL A 52 -7.07 -10.94 -10.66
C VAL A 52 -6.53 -9.90 -9.67
N TYR A 53 -5.56 -10.30 -8.84
CA TYR A 53 -4.90 -9.39 -7.91
C TYR A 53 -4.14 -8.27 -8.65
N ASP A 54 -3.35 -8.61 -9.67
CA ASP A 54 -2.59 -7.63 -10.45
C ASP A 54 -3.52 -6.64 -11.17
N ASP A 55 -4.63 -7.13 -11.74
CA ASP A 55 -5.65 -6.30 -12.40
C ASP A 55 -6.28 -5.31 -11.41
N GLN A 56 -6.69 -5.78 -10.23
CA GLN A 56 -7.24 -4.91 -9.17
C GLN A 56 -6.22 -3.88 -8.69
N MET A 57 -4.97 -4.30 -8.50
CA MET A 57 -3.90 -3.41 -8.05
C MET A 57 -3.59 -2.35 -9.10
N SER A 58 -3.65 -2.69 -10.39
CA SER A 58 -3.47 -1.72 -11.48
C SER A 58 -4.52 -0.61 -11.45
N VAL A 59 -5.79 -0.96 -11.21
CA VAL A 59 -6.90 0.01 -11.11
C VAL A 59 -6.73 0.91 -9.89
N ILE A 60 -6.33 0.35 -8.75
CA ILE A 60 -6.06 1.11 -7.52
C ILE A 60 -4.90 2.08 -7.74
N ASN A 61 -3.81 1.61 -8.35
CA ASN A 61 -2.64 2.43 -8.64
C ASN A 61 -2.99 3.58 -9.58
N GLN A 62 -3.76 3.33 -10.64
CA GLN A 62 -4.20 4.38 -11.57
C GLN A 62 -5.03 5.47 -10.88
N LYS A 63 -6.00 5.07 -10.03
CA LYS A 63 -6.83 6.02 -9.26
C LYS A 63 -5.99 6.83 -8.27
N THR A 64 -5.03 6.17 -7.61
CA THR A 64 -4.09 6.80 -6.68
C THR A 64 -3.25 7.86 -7.39
N VAL A 65 -2.66 7.52 -8.54
CA VAL A 65 -1.87 8.46 -9.36
C VAL A 65 -2.71 9.66 -9.79
N GLN A 66 -3.96 9.46 -10.23
CA GLN A 66 -4.85 10.56 -10.62
C GLN A 66 -5.17 11.51 -9.45
N ALA A 67 -5.43 10.96 -8.26
CA ALA A 67 -5.71 11.77 -7.07
C ALA A 67 -4.48 12.59 -6.64
N LEU A 68 -3.30 11.96 -6.63
CA LEU A 68 -2.04 12.62 -6.30
C LEU A 68 -1.65 13.69 -7.33
N ASP A 69 -1.83 13.43 -8.63
CA ASP A 69 -1.61 14.40 -9.71
C ASP A 69 -2.48 15.65 -9.51
N LEU A 70 -3.75 15.49 -9.14
CA LEU A 70 -4.64 16.61 -8.83
C LEU A 70 -4.18 17.42 -7.61
N ILE A 71 -3.77 16.76 -6.53
CA ILE A 71 -3.25 17.42 -5.33
C ILE A 71 -1.99 18.21 -5.67
N ALA A 72 -1.06 17.58 -6.39
CA ALA A 72 0.21 18.20 -6.75
C ALA A 72 0.01 19.44 -7.63
N ARG A 73 -0.86 19.35 -8.65
CA ARG A 73 -1.19 20.52 -9.49
C ARG A 73 -1.82 21.66 -8.71
N ARG A 74 -2.72 21.37 -7.77
CA ARG A 74 -3.33 22.39 -6.90
C ARG A 74 -2.28 23.05 -6.00
N ALA A 75 -1.39 22.26 -5.41
CA ALA A 75 -0.29 22.77 -4.59
C ALA A 75 0.67 23.67 -5.40
N VAL A 76 1.02 23.28 -6.64
CA VAL A 76 1.81 24.13 -7.55
C VAL A 76 1.09 25.45 -7.83
N ALA A 77 -0.21 25.41 -8.13
CA ALA A 77 -1.00 26.62 -8.38
C ALA A 77 -1.09 27.55 -7.14
N ALA A 78 -1.06 26.98 -5.93
CA ALA A 78 -1.03 27.72 -4.67
C ALA A 78 0.38 28.24 -4.29
N GLY A 79 1.43 27.84 -5.02
CA GLY A 79 2.82 28.15 -4.67
C GLY A 79 3.38 27.28 -3.54
N GLU A 80 2.67 26.23 -3.13
CA GLU A 80 3.07 25.28 -2.09
C GLU A 80 3.99 24.19 -2.65
N ILE A 81 5.21 24.57 -3.01
CA ILE A 81 6.17 23.67 -3.68
C ILE A 81 6.52 22.44 -2.85
N GLY A 82 6.53 22.56 -1.51
CA GLY A 82 6.77 21.42 -0.61
C GLY A 82 5.71 20.34 -0.74
N VAL A 83 4.43 20.72 -0.65
CA VAL A 83 3.27 19.81 -0.78
C VAL A 83 3.23 19.19 -2.18
N ALA A 84 3.50 20.00 -3.22
CA ALA A 84 3.60 19.50 -4.59
C ALA A 84 4.70 18.44 -4.74
N SER A 85 5.86 18.66 -4.12
CA SER A 85 6.99 17.73 -4.17
C SER A 85 6.66 16.41 -3.46
N GLU A 86 6.01 16.46 -2.31
CA GLU A 86 5.57 15.25 -1.57
C GLU A 86 4.56 14.44 -2.39
N ALA A 87 3.57 15.10 -3.01
CA ALA A 87 2.58 14.44 -3.85
C ALA A 87 3.20 13.81 -5.10
N TRP A 88 4.10 14.52 -5.80
CA TRP A 88 4.80 13.98 -6.97
C TRP A 88 5.79 12.89 -6.61
N GLU A 89 6.42 12.96 -5.45
CA GLU A 89 7.25 11.88 -4.94
C GLU A 89 6.41 10.60 -4.78
N ALA A 90 5.23 10.71 -4.15
CA ALA A 90 4.32 9.57 -4.01
C ALA A 90 3.88 9.00 -5.37
N VAL A 91 3.66 9.86 -6.38
CA VAL A 91 3.39 9.38 -7.74
C VAL A 91 4.56 8.56 -8.29
N LEU A 92 5.80 9.02 -8.13
CA LEU A 92 6.98 8.29 -8.61
C LEU A 92 7.26 6.98 -7.85
N GLN A 93 6.74 6.83 -6.62
CA GLN A 93 6.80 5.55 -5.90
C GLN A 93 5.84 4.51 -6.49
N VAL A 94 4.68 4.94 -7.00
CA VAL A 94 3.68 4.05 -7.62
C VAL A 94 4.00 3.82 -9.10
N GLU A 95 4.33 4.88 -9.84
CA GLU A 95 4.65 4.86 -11.26
C GLU A 95 6.01 5.57 -11.50
N PRO A 96 7.14 4.84 -11.40
CA PRO A 96 8.48 5.42 -11.53
C PRO A 96 8.74 6.12 -12.87
N GLU A 97 7.98 5.79 -13.91
CA GLU A 97 8.09 6.33 -15.26
C GLU A 97 7.15 7.50 -15.56
N ASN A 98 6.45 8.03 -14.55
CA ASN A 98 5.51 9.13 -14.74
C ASN A 98 6.20 10.43 -15.23
N ALA A 99 6.01 10.77 -16.51
CA ALA A 99 6.68 11.90 -17.15
C ALA A 99 6.37 13.26 -16.49
N THR A 100 5.14 13.46 -16.00
CA THR A 100 4.73 14.72 -15.37
C THR A 100 5.51 14.97 -14.08
N ALA A 101 5.60 13.96 -13.21
CA ALA A 101 6.35 14.05 -11.96
C ALA A 101 7.86 14.23 -12.22
N LYS A 102 8.44 13.48 -13.18
CA LYS A 102 9.85 13.66 -13.58
C LYS A 102 10.13 15.10 -14.04
N ASN A 103 9.28 15.62 -14.93
CA ASN A 103 9.42 16.99 -15.45
C ASN A 103 9.32 18.05 -14.35
N PHE A 104 8.46 17.86 -13.36
CA PHE A 104 8.38 18.75 -12.20
C PHE A 104 9.71 18.80 -11.45
N PHE A 105 10.28 17.65 -11.08
CA PHE A 105 11.55 17.58 -10.36
C PHE A 105 12.74 18.12 -11.19
N VAL A 106 12.71 17.94 -12.51
CA VAL A 106 13.69 18.58 -13.42
C VAL A 106 13.54 20.10 -13.39
N ALA A 107 12.31 20.62 -13.47
CA ALA A 107 12.05 22.06 -13.48
C ALA A 107 12.51 22.77 -12.21
N ILE A 108 12.41 22.11 -11.05
CA ILE A 108 12.90 22.65 -9.77
C ILE A 108 14.38 22.31 -9.48
N GLY A 109 15.08 21.62 -10.39
CA GLY A 109 16.49 21.26 -10.25
C GLY A 109 16.78 20.22 -9.16
N GLN A 110 15.80 19.36 -8.82
CA GLN A 110 15.93 18.35 -7.77
C GLN A 110 15.89 16.89 -8.29
N TRP A 111 15.90 16.69 -9.61
CA TRP A 111 15.84 15.36 -10.22
C TRP A 111 16.92 14.41 -9.70
N ASP A 112 18.19 14.82 -9.66
CA ASP A 112 19.30 13.96 -9.20
C ASP A 112 19.16 13.48 -7.75
N ALA A 113 18.55 14.31 -6.88
CA ALA A 113 18.27 13.93 -5.50
C ALA A 113 17.15 12.89 -5.45
N MET A 114 16.09 13.11 -6.24
CA MET A 114 14.95 12.21 -6.34
C MET A 114 15.33 10.87 -6.95
N GLU A 115 16.10 10.85 -8.04
CA GLU A 115 16.58 9.63 -8.68
C GLU A 115 17.42 8.77 -7.72
N ARG A 116 18.34 9.39 -6.95
CA ARG A 116 19.09 8.69 -5.90
C ARG A 116 18.21 8.17 -4.77
N LYS A 117 17.09 8.82 -4.48
CA LYS A 117 16.13 8.38 -3.47
C LYS A 117 15.33 7.17 -3.98
N LEU A 118 14.82 7.22 -5.22
CA LEU A 118 14.14 6.09 -5.88
C LEU A 118 15.07 4.89 -6.05
N ALA A 119 16.32 5.11 -6.48
CA ALA A 119 17.32 4.06 -6.62
C ALA A 119 17.65 3.39 -5.29
N ARG A 120 17.61 4.12 -4.16
CA ARG A 120 17.76 3.54 -2.83
C ARG A 120 16.54 2.73 -2.41
N ALA A 121 15.33 3.27 -2.64
CA ALA A 121 14.09 2.55 -2.37
C ALA A 121 14.03 1.20 -3.13
N ASN A 122 14.45 1.18 -4.39
CA ASN A 122 14.48 -0.06 -5.19
C ASN A 122 15.61 -1.03 -4.81
N ARG A 123 16.71 -0.54 -4.22
CA ARG A 123 17.85 -1.36 -3.78
C ARG A 123 17.68 -1.96 -2.40
N GLU A 124 16.69 -1.50 -1.64
CA GLU A 124 16.42 -1.98 -0.28
C GLU A 124 15.12 -2.82 -0.25
N PRO A 125 15.03 -3.95 -1.00
CA PRO A 125 14.03 -4.95 -0.68
C PRO A 125 14.50 -5.62 0.62
N GLU A 126 13.95 -5.16 1.76
CA GLU A 126 13.99 -5.90 3.02
C GLU A 126 15.38 -6.22 3.61
N ALA A 127 16.44 -5.54 3.20
CA ALA A 127 17.80 -5.78 3.69
C ALA A 127 18.07 -5.08 5.03
N SER A 128 17.23 -5.38 6.01
CA SER A 128 17.56 -5.58 7.42
C SER A 128 16.22 -5.51 8.13
N PRO A 129 15.55 -6.65 8.45
CA PRO A 129 14.73 -6.66 9.65
C PRO A 129 15.66 -6.06 10.69
N ARG A 130 15.36 -4.82 11.15
CA ARG A 130 16.09 -4.16 12.23
C ARG A 130 16.47 -5.29 13.14
N LYS A 131 17.77 -5.59 13.30
CA LYS A 131 18.19 -6.64 14.22
C LYS A 131 17.43 -6.32 15.49
N ARG A 132 16.29 -6.99 15.70
CA ARG A 132 15.56 -6.96 16.94
C ARG A 132 16.53 -7.78 17.71
N THR A 133 17.50 -7.09 18.33
CA THR A 133 18.38 -7.68 19.31
C THR A 133 17.38 -8.33 20.22
N LEU A 134 17.29 -9.66 20.14
CA LEU A 134 16.36 -10.43 20.95
C LEU A 134 16.73 -10.01 22.35
N GLN A 135 15.96 -9.10 22.95
CA GLN A 135 16.21 -8.72 24.32
C GLN A 135 15.82 -9.96 25.07
N ARG A 136 16.84 -10.71 25.46
CA ARG A 136 16.67 -11.91 26.25
C ARG A 136 16.15 -11.44 27.60
N VAL A 137 14.83 -11.49 27.77
CA VAL A 137 14.21 -11.21 29.06
C VAL A 137 14.49 -12.42 29.95
N GLU A 138 15.38 -12.26 30.94
CA GLU A 138 15.65 -13.27 31.96
C GLU A 138 14.79 -12.97 33.19
N PHE A 139 13.86 -13.86 33.52
CA PHE A 139 13.08 -13.77 34.75
C PHE A 139 13.84 -14.51 35.86
N ARG A 140 14.26 -13.78 36.91
CA ARG A 140 14.85 -14.36 38.14
C ARG A 140 13.79 -14.43 39.22
N CYS A 141 13.58 -15.61 39.78
CA CYS A 141 12.77 -15.81 40.98
C CYS A 141 13.59 -15.54 42.24
N GLU A 142 12.91 -15.26 43.36
CA GLU A 142 13.53 -15.00 44.68
C GLU A 142 14.34 -16.20 45.20
N ASP A 143 14.03 -17.41 44.74
CA ASP A 143 14.76 -18.64 45.06
C ASP A 143 16.00 -18.88 44.17
N GLY A 144 16.34 -17.94 43.30
CA GLY A 144 17.50 -17.98 42.43
C GLY A 144 17.32 -18.74 41.11
N ARG A 145 16.13 -19.29 40.82
CA ARG A 145 15.86 -19.94 39.53
C ARG A 145 15.68 -18.91 38.41
N VAL A 146 16.27 -19.20 37.25
CA VAL A 146 16.17 -18.36 36.04
C VAL A 146 15.33 -19.07 35.00
N PHE A 147 14.22 -18.46 34.58
CA PHE A 147 13.38 -18.94 33.49
C PHE A 147 13.73 -18.19 32.19
N LYS A 148 14.14 -18.96 31.18
CA LYS A 148 14.44 -18.45 29.84
C LYS A 148 13.23 -18.71 28.96
N ASN A 149 12.40 -17.69 28.76
CA ASN A 149 11.27 -17.79 27.84
C ASN A 149 11.65 -17.10 26.52
N SER A 150 11.87 -17.89 25.46
CA SER A 150 12.01 -17.37 24.10
C SER A 150 10.61 -17.25 23.49
N GLN A 151 9.84 -16.26 23.92
CA GLN A 151 8.58 -15.92 23.27
C GLN A 151 8.72 -14.64 22.44
N TRP A 152 8.14 -14.72 21.25
CA TRP A 152 8.14 -13.68 20.24
C TRP A 152 7.13 -12.62 20.63
N ASN A 153 7.59 -11.41 20.96
CA ASN A 153 6.70 -10.26 21.02
C ASN A 153 6.39 -9.83 19.58
N VAL A 154 5.14 -10.08 19.18
CA VAL A 154 4.52 -9.48 18.01
C VAL A 154 3.80 -8.23 18.52
N GLU A 155 4.43 -7.07 18.35
CA GLU A 155 3.73 -5.77 18.40
C GLU A 155 3.04 -5.52 17.07
#